data_AF-A0A916CPY1-F1
#
_entry.id   AF-A0A916CPY1-F1
#
_cell.length_a   1.000
_cell.length_b   1.000
_cell.length_c   1.000
_cell.angle_alpha   90.00
_cell.angle_beta   90.00
_cell.angle_gamma   90.00
#
_symmetry.space_group_name_H-M   'P 1'
#
loop_
_entity.id
_entity.type
_entity.pdbx_description
1 polymer ?
#
loop_
_entity_poly.entity_id
_entity_poly.type
_entity_poly.pdbx_seq_one_letter_code
_entity_poly.pdbx_strand_id
1 'polypeptide(L)' 'DYLQAKGIATGRLTASGAGESQPVADNKTKEGRALNRRVVLKRTDCDKP' A
#
# COMPACT_ATOMS: atom_id res chain seq x y z
N ASP A 1 0.62 10.19 9.18
CA ASP A 1 -0.02 10.75 10.40
C ASP A 1 -1.53 10.59 10.49
N TYR A 2 -2.28 10.48 9.39
CA TYR A 2 -3.75 10.30 9.45
C TYR A 2 -4.22 9.09 10.26
N LEU A 3 -3.63 7.90 10.03
CA LEU A 3 -4.04 6.67 10.71
C LEU A 3 -3.76 6.70 12.22
N GLN A 4 -2.64 7.31 12.63
CA GLN A 4 -2.34 7.53 14.05
C GLN A 4 -3.34 8.49 14.68
N ALA A 5 -3.70 9.59 13.99
CA ALA A 5 -4.72 10.52 14.46
C ALA A 5 -6.12 9.88 14.57
N LYS A 6 -6.38 8.80 13.82
CA LYS A 6 -7.58 7.96 13.96
C LYS A 6 -7.47 6.90 15.07
N GLY A 7 -6.43 6.94 15.88
CA GLY A 7 -6.26 6.08 17.06
C GLY A 7 -5.56 4.74 16.78
N ILE A 8 -5.00 4.54 15.59
CA ILE A 8 -4.24 3.32 15.30
C ILE A 8 -2.83 3.47 15.87
N ALA A 9 -2.50 2.62 16.85
CA ALA A 9 -1.19 2.61 17.48
C ALA A 9 -0.06 2.41 16.45
N THR A 10 0.97 3.26 16.51
CA THR A 10 2.08 3.28 15.56
C THR A 10 2.81 1.95 15.45
N GLY A 11 2.94 1.20 16.55
CA GLY A 11 3.57 -0.12 16.56
C GLY A 11 2.83 -1.21 15.78
N ARG A 12 1.59 -0.95 15.33
CA ARG A 12 0.81 -1.85 14.46
C ARG A 12 0.93 -1.51 12.97
N LEU A 13 1.61 -0.42 12.61
CA LEU A 13 1.70 0.09 11.26
C LEU A 13 3.12 -0.11 10.72
N THR A 14 3.22 -0.72 9.53
CA THR A 14 4.46 -0.81 8.76
C THR A 14 4.22 -0.19 7.39
N ALA A 15 5.11 0.71 6.96
CA ALA A 15 5.06 1.30 5.62
C ALA A 15 6.13 0.64 4.73
N SER A 16 5.74 0.27 3.51
CA SER A 16 6.66 -0.24 2.49
C SER A 16 6.31 0.36 1.13
N GLY A 17 7.33 0.81 0.40
CA GLY A 17 7.19 1.36 -0.94
C GLY A 17 7.41 0.28 -1.99
N ALA A 18 6.40 -0.02 -2.82
CA ALA A 18 6.50 -1.01 -3.88
C ALA A 18 7.05 -0.46 -5.21
N GLY A 19 7.05 0.88 -5.39
CA GLY A 19 7.42 1.51 -6.65
C GLY A 19 6.63 0.94 -7.83
N GLU A 20 7.32 0.66 -8.93
CA GLU A 20 6.73 0.08 -10.15
C GLU A 20 6.71 -1.46 -10.16
N SER A 21 7.25 -2.11 -9.12
CA SER A 21 7.47 -3.56 -9.09
C SER A 21 6.20 -4.40 -8.90
N GLN A 22 5.10 -3.77 -8.48
CA GLN A 22 3.82 -4.43 -8.22
C GLN A 22 2.66 -3.70 -8.92
N PRO A 23 2.64 -3.67 -10.27
CA PRO A 23 1.58 -3.00 -11.02
C PRO A 23 0.26 -3.77 -10.92
N VAL A 24 -0.85 -3.03 -10.91
CA VAL A 24 -2.20 -3.59 -11.10
C VAL A 24 -2.76 -3.33 -12.49
N ALA A 25 -2.16 -2.41 -13.22
CA ALA A 25 -2.46 -2.09 -14.60
C ALA A 25 -1.17 -1.88 -15.40
N ASP A 26 -1.27 -1.81 -16.72
CA ASP A 26 -0.10 -1.65 -17.60
C ASP A 26 0.62 -0.30 -17.36
N ASN A 27 1.92 -0.36 -17.04
CA ASN A 27 2.74 0.85 -16.85
C ASN A 27 3.03 1.60 -18.16
N LYS A 28 2.77 1.00 -19.33
CA LYS A 28 3.02 1.65 -20.62
C LYS A 28 1.98 2.73 -20.95
N THR A 29 0.75 2.60 -20.47
CA THR A 29 -0.33 3.56 -20.74
C THR A 29 -0.41 4.64 -19.67
N LYS A 30 -0.92 5.83 -20.02
CA LYS A 30 -1.09 6.92 -19.05
C LYS A 30 -2.14 6.55 -18.00
N GLU A 31 -3.18 5.87 -18.46
CA GLU A 31 -4.31 5.38 -17.69
C GLU A 31 -3.86 4.31 -16.71
N GLY A 32 -3.07 3.33 -17.15
CA GLY A 32 -2.55 2.28 -16.28
C GLY A 32 -1.58 2.80 -15.23
N ARG A 33 -0.68 3.75 -15.57
CA ARG A 33 0.14 4.44 -14.56
C ARG A 33 -0.69 5.22 -13.55
N ALA A 34 -1.80 5.82 -13.98
CA ALA A 34 -2.70 6.51 -13.06
C ALA A 34 -3.35 5.54 -12.06
N LEU A 35 -3.78 4.36 -12.54
CA LEU A 35 -4.32 3.30 -11.68
C LEU A 35 -3.27 2.75 -10.70
N ASN A 36 -2.00 2.69 -11.10
CA ASN A 36 -0.91 2.17 -10.25
C ASN A 36 -0.48 3.14 -9.14
N ARG A 37 -0.84 4.43 -9.22
CA ARG A 37 -0.59 5.40 -8.13
C ARG A 37 -1.59 5.19 -6.98
N ARG A 38 -1.30 4.21 -6.12
CA ARG A 38 -2.20 3.79 -5.04
C ARG A 38 -1.48 3.44 -3.75
N VAL A 39 -2.25 3.40 -2.67
CA VAL A 39 -1.85 2.85 -1.36
C VAL A 39 -2.65 1.58 -1.10
N VAL A 40 -2.01 0.55 -0.57
CA VAL A 40 -2.64 -0.72 -0.21
C VAL A 40 -2.50 -0.94 1.29
N LEU A 41 -3.61 -1.30 1.94
CA LEU A 41 -3.60 -1.77 3.32
C LEU A 41 -3.62 -3.30 3.31
N LYS A 42 -2.57 -3.93 3.85
CA LYS A 42 -2.47 -5.38 4.02
C LYS A 42 -2.38 -5.72 5.50
N ARG A 43 -3.17 -6.70 5.95
CA ARG A 43 -3.10 -7.25 7.30
C ARG A 43 -1.95 -8.27 7.37
N THR A 44 -1.07 -8.15 8.36
CA THR A 44 0.18 -8.93 8.45
C THR A 44 0.13 -10.06 9.49
N ASP A 45 -1.01 -10.26 10.13
CA ASP A 45 -1.24 -11.28 11.16
C ASP A 45 -1.84 -12.58 10.61
N CYS A 46 -2.29 -12.59 9.35
CA CYS A 46 -2.91 -13.75 8.70
C CYS A 46 -1.91 -14.71 8.05
N ASP A 47 -0.68 -14.22 7.84
CA ASP A 47 0.38 -14.95 7.13
C ASP A 47 1.40 -15.53 8.13
N LYS A 48 1.14 -15.44 9.45
CA LYS A 48 1.96 -16.12 10.45
C LYS A 48 1.57 -17.61 10.49
N PRO A 49 2.53 -18.54 10.49
CA PRO A 49 2.24 -19.97 10.70
C PRO A 49 1.58 -20.22 12.05
#